data_AF-A0A918X3R9-F1
#
_entry.id   AF-A0A918X3R9-F1
#
_cell.length_a   1.000
_cell.length_b   1.000
_cell.length_c   1.000
_cell.angle_alpha   90.00
_cell.angle_beta   90.00
_cell.angle_gamma   90.00
#
_symmetry.space_group_name_H-M   'P 1'
#
loop_
_entity.id
_entity.type
_entity.pdbx_description
1 polymer ?
#
loop_
_entity_poly.entity_id
_entity_poly.type
_entity_poly.pdbx_seq_one_letter_code
_entity_poly.pdbx_strand_id
1 'polypeptide(L)'
;MRTGLARTCALLTVPLIALAGCAEPPEEAAPPATKASPAAASAPPTAPVLTASSPTVEEQRLDGKVPQELLRRSGFDAVAPDFVRELGESAGYESAERAVVRHGTALWRRAVDRVQGRGLPGGDLARDDDRPLYWARLAMSRELRAWKPDFTLPPDDRVRLLDRLERTSRNQEAQPPAVLDRDRVVMTGFDPFTLDDEIRTSNPSGAAALALDGTEITTPDGRRARIETVLFPVRWDDFSAGTVERALRTRLPKATLFATVSQGMPDEFDVERYNGARRGGAPDNLKVSRLGLAPVDDPTAQPQWTTTSLPYKTLTTVKTGRFPVRDNTHVVEAPAKDGGDPVPRKDGPVRDSRAWAGGGGDYLSNEIAYRATLLRDRLGLSVPGGHLHTPVLEFGPKNTAELTDPVFLKNRADIVKQVRELLRTALGAAPDTSGSSG
;
A
#
# COMPACT_ATOMS: atom_id res chain seq x y z
N MET A 1 -52.42 39.02 -43.49
CA MET A 1 -52.11 40.44 -43.74
C MET A 1 -52.28 41.22 -42.45
N ARG A 2 -51.23 41.95 -42.03
CA ARG A 2 -51.21 43.18 -41.18
C ARG A 2 -52.13 43.23 -39.96
N THR A 3 -51.62 42.93 -38.75
CA THR A 3 -51.01 43.86 -37.75
C THR A 3 -51.99 44.76 -36.99
N GLY A 4 -52.03 44.58 -35.67
CA GLY A 4 -52.30 45.61 -34.67
C GLY A 4 -53.64 45.50 -33.93
N LEU A 5 -53.62 45.20 -32.62
CA LEU A 5 -53.89 46.18 -31.55
C LEU A 5 -53.77 45.56 -30.14
N ALA A 6 -53.06 46.33 -29.30
CA ALA A 6 -53.04 46.48 -27.85
C ALA A 6 -53.88 45.56 -26.93
N ARG A 7 -53.25 45.16 -25.80
CA ARG A 7 -53.87 45.26 -24.46
C ARG A 7 -52.82 45.27 -23.32
N THR A 8 -52.71 46.45 -22.73
CA THR A 8 -52.68 46.81 -21.31
C THR A 8 -51.77 46.07 -20.32
N CYS A 9 -50.84 46.85 -19.75
CA CYS A 9 -50.05 46.61 -18.56
C CYS A 9 -50.89 46.30 -17.31
N ALA A 10 -50.44 45.32 -16.53
CA ALA A 10 -50.67 45.27 -15.09
C ALA A 10 -49.30 45.39 -14.40
N LEU A 11 -49.16 46.43 -13.58
CA LEU A 11 -48.04 46.69 -12.69
C LEU A 11 -48.06 45.69 -11.53
N LEU A 12 -46.93 45.03 -11.28
CA LEU A 12 -46.59 44.45 -9.99
C LEU A 12 -45.09 44.67 -9.77
N THR A 13 -44.80 45.62 -8.89
CA THR A 13 -43.50 45.97 -8.35
C THR A 13 -43.04 44.95 -7.31
N VAL A 14 -41.84 44.40 -7.46
CA VAL A 14 -41.08 43.71 -6.40
C VAL A 14 -39.59 44.07 -6.59
N PRO A 15 -38.82 44.37 -5.52
CA PRO A 15 -37.67 45.28 -5.60
C PRO A 15 -36.34 44.60 -5.97
N LEU A 16 -35.43 45.45 -6.45
CA LEU A 16 -34.04 45.19 -6.78
C LEU A 16 -33.22 44.98 -5.49
N ILE A 17 -32.59 43.82 -5.31
CA ILE A 17 -31.52 43.62 -4.31
C ILE A 17 -30.32 42.92 -4.97
N ALA A 18 -29.18 43.57 -4.75
CA ALA A 18 -27.77 43.29 -5.00
C ALA A 18 -27.33 41.89 -5.47
N LEU A 19 -26.45 41.92 -6.49
CA LEU A 19 -25.50 40.89 -6.90
C LEU A 19 -24.63 40.42 -5.73
N ALA A 20 -24.58 39.11 -5.49
CA ALA A 20 -23.62 38.44 -4.61
C ALA A 20 -22.89 37.35 -5.39
N GLY A 21 -21.58 37.26 -5.13
CA GLY A 21 -20.57 36.58 -5.92
C GLY A 21 -20.63 35.05 -5.89
N CYS A 22 -19.89 34.49 -6.85
CA CYS A 22 -19.57 33.07 -6.98
C CYS A 22 -18.98 32.51 -5.68
N ALA A 23 -19.57 31.43 -5.17
CA ALA A 23 -19.08 30.71 -3.99
C ALA A 23 -18.05 29.65 -4.40
N GLU A 24 -16.89 29.70 -3.73
CA GLU A 24 -15.86 28.65 -3.70
C GLU A 24 -16.34 27.44 -2.87
N PRO A 25 -15.83 26.22 -3.12
CA PRO A 25 -16.14 25.05 -2.29
C PRO A 25 -15.48 25.16 -0.91
N PRO A 26 -16.05 24.54 0.14
CA PRO A 26 -15.60 24.74 1.51
C PRO A 26 -14.25 24.06 1.78
N GLU A 27 -13.34 24.85 2.34
CA GLU A 27 -12.09 24.42 2.97
C GLU A 27 -12.43 23.71 4.29
N GLU A 28 -12.18 22.40 4.35
CA GLU A 28 -12.39 21.61 5.56
C GLU A 28 -11.24 21.87 6.54
N ALA A 29 -11.55 22.59 7.61
CA ALA A 29 -10.60 23.03 8.62
C ALA A 29 -10.01 21.85 9.41
N ALA A 30 -8.67 21.81 9.47
CA ALA A 30 -7.93 20.92 10.37
C ALA A 30 -8.31 21.16 11.85
N PRO A 31 -8.39 20.11 12.69
CA PRO A 31 -8.69 20.27 14.11
C PRO A 31 -7.54 20.98 14.87
N PRO A 32 -7.85 21.68 15.98
CA PRO A 32 -6.87 22.53 16.66
C PRO A 32 -5.76 21.73 17.34
N ALA A 33 -4.53 22.18 17.16
CA ALA A 33 -3.33 21.64 17.80
C ALA A 33 -3.37 21.87 19.33
N THR A 34 -3.43 20.79 20.09
CA THR A 34 -3.15 20.79 21.53
C THR A 34 -1.65 20.94 21.77
N LYS A 35 -1.27 21.95 22.54
CA LYS A 35 0.12 22.19 22.98
C LYS A 35 0.62 21.01 23.82
N ALA A 36 1.61 20.26 23.31
CA ALA A 36 2.33 19.24 24.07
C ALA A 36 3.57 19.86 24.74
N SER A 37 3.71 19.62 26.04
CA SER A 37 4.89 19.97 26.85
C SER A 37 6.06 19.01 26.53
N PRO A 38 7.34 19.42 26.64
CA PRO A 38 8.47 18.57 26.26
C PRO A 38 8.67 17.46 27.30
N ALA A 39 8.40 16.21 26.93
CA ALA A 39 8.76 15.04 27.71
C ALA A 39 10.20 14.61 27.36
N ALA A 40 11.01 14.40 28.40
CA ALA A 40 12.38 13.94 28.30
C ALA A 40 12.50 12.62 27.51
N ALA A 41 13.58 12.49 26.74
CA ALA A 41 13.91 11.32 25.96
C ALA A 41 14.04 10.07 26.85
N SER A 42 13.01 9.23 26.85
CA SER A 42 13.05 7.87 27.37
C SER A 42 13.55 6.92 26.28
N ALA A 43 14.35 5.94 26.68
CA ALA A 43 14.80 4.83 25.84
C ALA A 43 13.61 4.17 25.11
N PRO A 44 13.81 3.59 23.90
CA PRO A 44 12.72 3.03 23.12
C PRO A 44 11.98 1.98 23.95
N PRO A 45 10.64 2.08 24.11
CA PRO A 45 9.89 1.02 24.74
C PRO A 45 10.04 -0.23 23.88
N THR A 46 10.47 -1.33 24.50
CA THR A 46 10.29 -2.68 23.97
C THR A 46 8.84 -2.78 23.53
N ALA A 47 8.61 -3.04 22.23
CA ALA A 47 7.27 -3.14 21.67
C ALA A 47 6.42 -4.07 22.55
N PRO A 48 5.15 -3.74 22.84
CA PRO A 48 4.29 -4.62 23.59
C PRO A 48 4.19 -5.93 22.80
N VAL A 49 4.78 -6.99 23.34
CA VAL A 49 4.60 -8.34 22.84
C VAL A 49 3.10 -8.60 22.91
N LEU A 50 2.45 -8.67 21.74
CA LEU A 50 1.07 -9.10 21.60
C LEU A 50 0.86 -10.31 22.49
N THR A 51 -0.01 -10.22 23.49
CA THR A 51 -0.31 -11.35 24.36
C THR A 51 -0.78 -12.50 23.47
N ALA A 52 -0.05 -13.61 23.52
CA ALA A 52 -0.02 -14.60 22.46
C ALA A 52 -1.33 -15.39 22.25
N SER A 53 -2.40 -15.06 22.99
CA SER A 53 -3.68 -15.79 23.01
C SER A 53 -4.91 -14.98 22.61
N SER A 54 -4.87 -13.64 22.58
CA SER A 54 -6.05 -12.82 22.29
C SER A 54 -6.05 -12.31 20.84
N PRO A 55 -7.19 -12.37 20.11
CA PRO A 55 -7.25 -11.89 18.74
C PRO A 55 -6.86 -10.40 18.61
N THR A 56 -6.11 -10.06 17.57
CA THR A 56 -5.78 -8.67 17.22
C THR A 56 -7.01 -7.90 16.74
N VAL A 57 -6.92 -6.57 16.64
CA VAL A 57 -8.03 -5.74 16.11
C VAL A 57 -8.39 -6.15 14.67
N GLU A 58 -7.41 -6.51 13.84
CA GLU A 58 -7.65 -7.08 12.50
C GLU A 58 -8.40 -8.41 12.58
N GLU A 59 -7.92 -9.34 13.41
CA GLU A 59 -8.50 -10.68 13.58
C GLU A 59 -9.93 -10.64 14.17
N GLN A 60 -10.26 -9.63 14.98
CA GLN A 60 -11.61 -9.44 15.53
C GLN A 60 -12.64 -9.09 14.44
N ARG A 61 -12.21 -8.44 13.34
CA ARG A 61 -13.13 -8.07 12.24
C ARG A 61 -13.65 -9.29 11.46
N LEU A 62 -12.96 -10.42 11.54
CA LEU A 62 -13.33 -11.66 10.84
C LEU A 62 -14.75 -12.15 11.17
N ASP A 63 -15.28 -11.86 12.35
CA ASP A 63 -16.63 -12.30 12.74
C ASP A 63 -17.74 -11.48 12.04
N GLY A 64 -17.37 -10.40 11.35
CA GLY A 64 -18.28 -9.59 10.57
C GLY A 64 -18.79 -10.29 9.30
N LYS A 65 -19.99 -9.90 8.86
CA LYS A 65 -20.64 -10.46 7.66
C LYS A 65 -19.81 -10.27 6.38
N VAL A 66 -19.17 -9.11 6.22
CA VAL A 66 -18.42 -8.78 5.00
C VAL A 66 -17.18 -9.67 4.83
N PRO A 67 -16.27 -9.82 5.82
CA PRO A 67 -15.15 -10.76 5.72
C PRO A 67 -15.59 -12.21 5.46
N GLN A 68 -16.62 -12.69 6.16
CA GLN A 68 -17.16 -14.04 5.96
C GLN A 68 -17.69 -14.25 4.54
N GLU A 69 -18.43 -13.29 4.01
CA GLU A 69 -18.98 -13.37 2.66
C GLU A 69 -17.88 -13.27 1.59
N LEU A 70 -16.84 -12.44 1.79
CA LEU A 70 -15.68 -12.38 0.90
C LEU A 70 -14.93 -13.72 0.85
N LEU A 71 -14.74 -14.38 1.99
CA LEU A 71 -14.11 -15.71 2.05
C LEU A 71 -14.96 -16.76 1.34
N ARG A 72 -16.26 -16.81 1.64
CA ARG A 72 -17.21 -17.75 1.02
C ARG A 72 -17.30 -17.58 -0.49
N ARG A 73 -17.50 -16.34 -0.98
CA ARG A 73 -17.66 -16.03 -2.41
C ARG A 73 -16.36 -16.13 -3.21
N SER A 74 -15.20 -16.13 -2.56
CA SER A 74 -13.91 -16.38 -3.22
C SER A 74 -13.46 -17.84 -3.14
N GLY A 75 -14.12 -18.64 -2.27
CA GLY A 75 -13.74 -20.01 -1.93
C GLY A 75 -12.54 -20.11 -0.98
N PHE A 76 -12.13 -19.01 -0.34
CA PHE A 76 -11.00 -18.97 0.60
C PHE A 76 -11.40 -19.35 2.04
N ASP A 77 -12.69 -19.59 2.29
CA ASP A 77 -13.25 -20.07 3.55
C ASP A 77 -12.68 -21.42 4.01
N ALA A 78 -12.25 -22.29 3.08
CA ALA A 78 -11.59 -23.55 3.41
C ALA A 78 -10.12 -23.42 3.88
N VAL A 79 -9.48 -22.26 3.67
CA VAL A 79 -8.03 -22.10 3.95
C VAL A 79 -7.69 -22.30 5.43
N ALA A 80 -8.40 -21.63 6.34
CA ALA A 80 -8.12 -21.74 7.76
C ALA A 80 -8.48 -23.13 8.33
N PRO A 81 -9.63 -23.75 8.00
CA PRO A 81 -9.91 -25.14 8.38
C PRO A 81 -8.83 -26.14 7.95
N ASP A 82 -8.35 -26.06 6.71
CA ASP A 82 -7.28 -26.95 6.22
C ASP A 82 -5.96 -26.75 6.99
N PHE A 83 -5.65 -25.50 7.33
CA PHE A 83 -4.49 -25.15 8.14
C PHE A 83 -4.61 -25.68 9.58
N VAL A 84 -5.77 -25.55 10.21
CA VAL A 84 -6.04 -26.05 11.58
C VAL A 84 -5.85 -27.56 11.65
N ARG A 85 -6.36 -28.31 10.66
CA ARG A 85 -6.19 -29.76 10.61
C ARG A 85 -4.71 -30.15 10.62
N GLU A 86 -3.90 -29.49 9.80
CA GLU A 86 -2.47 -29.79 9.70
C GLU A 86 -1.65 -29.29 10.90
N LEU A 87 -2.06 -28.17 11.52
CA LEU A 87 -1.51 -27.77 12.82
C LEU A 87 -1.81 -28.82 13.91
N GLY A 88 -3.03 -29.38 13.92
CA GLY A 88 -3.43 -30.43 14.86
C GLY A 88 -2.62 -31.73 14.73
N GLU A 89 -2.05 -31.99 13.55
CA GLU A 89 -1.19 -33.16 13.27
C GLU A 89 0.29 -32.90 13.63
N SER A 90 0.66 -31.69 14.07
CA SER A 90 2.04 -31.33 14.36
C SER A 90 2.53 -31.90 15.70
N ALA A 91 3.55 -32.76 15.67
CA ALA A 91 4.13 -33.40 16.85
C ALA A 91 5.16 -32.53 17.62
N GLY A 92 5.49 -31.35 17.10
CA GLY A 92 6.45 -30.42 17.69
C GLY A 92 6.61 -29.14 16.89
N TYR A 93 7.46 -28.23 17.38
CA TYR A 93 7.70 -26.91 16.77
C TYR A 93 8.10 -27.01 15.30
N GLU A 94 9.05 -27.88 14.94
CA GLU A 94 9.53 -27.98 13.56
C GLU A 94 8.44 -28.43 12.58
N SER A 95 7.57 -29.37 12.99
CA SER A 95 6.42 -29.77 12.16
C SER A 95 5.39 -28.65 12.02
N ALA A 96 5.16 -27.89 13.09
CA ALA A 96 4.27 -26.74 13.07
C ALA A 96 4.82 -25.63 12.17
N GLU A 97 6.13 -25.36 12.22
CA GLU A 97 6.78 -24.40 11.34
C GLU A 97 6.67 -24.82 9.87
N ARG A 98 6.91 -26.10 9.56
CA ARG A 98 6.72 -26.62 8.19
C ARG A 98 5.28 -26.43 7.72
N ALA A 99 4.29 -26.67 8.59
CA ALA A 99 2.88 -26.43 8.28
C ALA A 99 2.58 -24.95 8.02
N VAL A 100 3.05 -24.06 8.88
CA VAL A 100 2.93 -22.61 8.73
C VAL A 100 3.51 -22.14 7.40
N VAL A 101 4.76 -22.52 7.10
CA VAL A 101 5.45 -22.09 5.88
C VAL A 101 4.75 -22.61 4.63
N ARG A 102 4.34 -23.89 4.64
CA ARG A 102 3.62 -24.51 3.52
C ARG A 102 2.29 -23.82 3.26
N HIS A 103 1.46 -23.63 4.29
CA HIS A 103 0.15 -23.01 4.13
C HIS A 103 0.22 -21.52 3.79
N GLY A 104 1.13 -20.76 4.41
CA GLY A 104 1.33 -19.37 4.05
C GLY A 104 1.77 -19.22 2.58
N THR A 105 2.72 -20.03 2.14
CA THR A 105 3.16 -20.06 0.72
C THR A 105 2.04 -20.50 -0.21
N ALA A 106 1.25 -21.51 0.16
CA ALA A 106 0.13 -22.01 -0.63
C ALA A 106 -0.99 -20.96 -0.75
N LEU A 107 -1.26 -20.20 0.32
CA LEU A 107 -2.22 -19.11 0.32
C LEU A 107 -1.83 -18.01 -0.68
N TRP A 108 -0.57 -17.57 -0.67
CA TRP A 108 -0.06 -16.60 -1.66
C TRP A 108 -0.25 -17.12 -3.09
N ARG A 109 0.26 -18.34 -3.36
CA ARG A 109 0.18 -18.97 -4.69
C ARG A 109 -1.26 -19.11 -5.17
N ARG A 110 -2.17 -19.51 -4.28
CA ARG A 110 -3.60 -19.62 -4.57
C ARG A 110 -4.20 -18.28 -4.98
N ALA A 111 -3.83 -17.19 -4.32
CA ALA A 111 -4.30 -15.85 -4.67
C ALA A 111 -3.77 -15.40 -6.03
N VAL A 112 -2.48 -15.59 -6.30
CA VAL A 112 -1.85 -15.29 -7.61
C VAL A 112 -2.44 -16.13 -8.74
N ASP A 113 -2.59 -17.44 -8.52
CA ASP A 113 -3.19 -18.34 -9.49
C ASP A 113 -4.65 -17.95 -9.79
N ARG A 114 -5.42 -17.58 -8.74
CA ARG A 114 -6.80 -17.11 -8.90
C ARG A 114 -6.85 -15.91 -9.85
N VAL A 115 -6.12 -14.83 -9.58
CA VAL A 115 -6.19 -13.62 -10.41
C VAL A 115 -5.67 -13.85 -11.83
N GLN A 116 -4.71 -14.76 -12.01
CA GLN A 116 -4.14 -15.09 -13.32
C GLN A 116 -4.91 -16.17 -14.08
N GLY A 117 -6.15 -16.47 -13.68
CA GLY A 117 -7.02 -17.41 -14.41
C GLY A 117 -6.70 -18.89 -14.18
N ARG A 118 -5.73 -19.23 -13.32
CA ARG A 118 -5.33 -20.60 -12.97
C ARG A 118 -6.07 -21.15 -11.74
N GLY A 119 -5.98 -22.45 -11.50
CA GLY A 119 -6.65 -23.10 -10.38
C GLY A 119 -8.17 -23.24 -10.55
N LEU A 120 -8.83 -23.84 -9.56
CA LEU A 120 -10.27 -24.11 -9.61
C LEU A 120 -11.08 -22.80 -9.59
N PRO A 121 -12.18 -22.70 -10.37
CA PRO A 121 -13.13 -21.60 -10.24
C PRO A 121 -13.83 -21.70 -8.89
N GLY A 122 -13.27 -21.06 -7.87
CA GLY A 122 -13.87 -20.96 -6.54
C GLY A 122 -14.79 -19.74 -6.45
N GLY A 123 -16.07 -19.98 -6.17
CA GLY A 123 -17.08 -18.96 -5.91
C GLY A 123 -17.33 -17.98 -7.07
N ASP A 124 -18.07 -16.90 -6.80
CA ASP A 124 -18.58 -15.93 -7.79
C ASP A 124 -17.98 -14.52 -7.64
N LEU A 125 -17.10 -14.29 -6.66
CA LEU A 125 -16.37 -13.03 -6.54
C LEU A 125 -15.36 -12.90 -7.70
N ALA A 126 -15.21 -11.69 -8.23
CA ALA A 126 -14.23 -11.42 -9.28
C ALA A 126 -12.82 -11.91 -8.89
N ARG A 127 -12.09 -12.48 -9.86
CA ARG A 127 -10.86 -13.24 -9.60
C ARG A 127 -9.67 -12.37 -9.22
N ASP A 128 -9.70 -11.10 -9.61
CA ASP A 128 -8.69 -10.07 -9.38
C ASP A 128 -8.84 -9.34 -8.04
N ASP A 129 -9.58 -9.92 -7.10
CA ASP A 129 -9.80 -9.39 -5.75
C ASP A 129 -8.65 -9.72 -4.79
N ASP A 130 -8.11 -8.71 -4.12
CA ASP A 130 -7.04 -8.84 -3.12
C ASP A 130 -7.56 -9.20 -1.72
N ARG A 131 -8.81 -8.84 -1.41
CA ARG A 131 -9.40 -9.01 -0.07
C ARG A 131 -9.41 -10.48 0.42
N PRO A 132 -9.67 -11.50 -0.42
CA PRO A 132 -9.62 -12.90 0.01
C PRO A 132 -8.28 -13.33 0.61
N LEU A 133 -7.16 -12.86 0.05
CA LEU A 133 -5.83 -13.16 0.59
C LEU A 133 -5.68 -12.59 2.01
N TYR A 134 -6.05 -11.33 2.20
CA TYR A 134 -5.96 -10.64 3.48
C TYR A 134 -6.80 -11.33 4.56
N TRP A 135 -8.09 -11.57 4.29
CA TRP A 135 -8.98 -12.19 5.28
C TRP A 135 -8.61 -13.64 5.59
N ALA A 136 -8.18 -14.43 4.61
CA ALA A 136 -7.78 -15.81 4.85
C ALA A 136 -6.50 -15.90 5.69
N ARG A 137 -5.55 -14.97 5.45
CA ARG A 137 -4.35 -14.86 6.28
C ARG A 137 -4.70 -14.54 7.74
N LEU A 138 -5.58 -13.56 7.97
CA LEU A 138 -6.03 -13.23 9.32
C LEU A 138 -6.73 -14.41 9.99
N ALA A 139 -7.55 -15.17 9.25
CA ALA A 139 -8.19 -16.37 9.78
C ALA A 139 -7.15 -17.40 10.23
N MET A 140 -6.14 -17.69 9.40
CA MET A 140 -5.03 -18.56 9.79
C MET A 140 -4.25 -18.02 11.00
N SER A 141 -3.95 -16.72 11.04
CA SER A 141 -3.23 -16.10 12.18
C SER A 141 -4.02 -16.23 13.47
N ARG A 142 -5.34 -16.02 13.43
CA ARG A 142 -6.23 -16.17 14.58
C ARG A 142 -6.24 -17.62 15.10
N GLU A 143 -6.33 -18.59 14.20
CA GLU A 143 -6.28 -20.02 14.56
C GLU A 143 -4.92 -20.39 15.18
N LEU A 144 -3.81 -19.97 14.57
CA LEU A 144 -2.46 -20.19 15.12
C LEU A 144 -2.27 -19.51 16.47
N ARG A 145 -2.91 -18.37 16.71
CA ARG A 145 -2.86 -17.67 18.01
C ARG A 145 -3.63 -18.43 19.09
N ALA A 146 -4.79 -19.00 18.74
CA ALA A 146 -5.63 -19.76 19.67
C ALA A 146 -5.19 -21.22 19.87
N TRP A 147 -4.40 -21.78 18.94
CA TRP A 147 -4.02 -23.18 18.91
C TRP A 147 -3.34 -23.66 20.20
N LYS A 148 -3.75 -24.81 20.73
CA LYS A 148 -3.15 -25.43 21.92
C LYS A 148 -2.58 -26.79 21.53
N PRO A 149 -1.27 -26.90 21.24
CA PRO A 149 -0.65 -28.18 20.94
C PRO A 149 -0.60 -29.10 22.16
N ASP A 150 -0.48 -30.41 21.90
CA ASP A 150 -0.21 -31.43 22.92
C ASP A 150 1.23 -31.39 23.45
N PHE A 151 2.12 -30.66 22.77
CA PHE A 151 3.50 -30.40 23.20
C PHE A 151 3.66 -28.98 23.76
N THR A 152 4.71 -28.76 24.56
CA THR A 152 5.01 -27.42 25.09
C THR A 152 5.43 -26.48 23.97
N LEU A 153 4.64 -25.43 23.74
CA LEU A 153 4.96 -24.34 22.82
C LEU A 153 5.20 -23.03 23.60
N PRO A 154 6.46 -22.60 23.77
CA PRO A 154 6.78 -21.32 24.37
C PRO A 154 6.11 -20.14 23.66
N PRO A 155 5.74 -19.05 24.38
CA PRO A 155 5.13 -17.87 23.76
C PRO A 155 5.97 -17.28 22.61
N ASP A 156 7.30 -17.22 22.76
CA ASP A 156 8.20 -16.69 21.73
C ASP A 156 8.23 -17.57 20.47
N ASP A 157 8.10 -18.89 20.62
CA ASP A 157 7.96 -19.80 19.49
C ASP A 157 6.66 -19.56 18.74
N ARG A 158 5.56 -19.28 19.44
CA ARG A 158 4.30 -18.89 18.79
C ARG A 158 4.44 -17.58 18.03
N VAL A 159 5.12 -16.59 18.59
CA VAL A 159 5.41 -15.32 17.90
C VAL A 159 6.24 -15.58 16.64
N ARG A 160 7.25 -16.45 16.71
CA ARG A 160 8.03 -16.88 15.54
C ARG A 160 7.15 -17.53 14.48
N LEU A 161 6.26 -18.46 14.85
CA LEU A 161 5.35 -19.09 13.91
C LEU A 161 4.41 -18.05 13.25
N LEU A 162 3.86 -17.11 14.01
CA LEU A 162 3.03 -16.02 13.46
C LEU A 162 3.81 -15.14 12.48
N ASP A 163 5.05 -14.77 12.80
CA ASP A 163 5.93 -14.02 11.90
C ASP A 163 6.24 -14.81 10.61
N ARG A 164 6.48 -16.12 10.70
CA ARG A 164 6.68 -16.98 9.51
C ARG A 164 5.42 -17.04 8.64
N LEU A 165 4.24 -17.11 9.25
CA LEU A 165 2.97 -17.09 8.53
C LEU A 165 2.78 -15.76 7.77
N GLU A 166 3.01 -14.63 8.45
CA GLU A 166 2.93 -13.29 7.84
C GLU A 166 3.87 -13.17 6.65
N ARG A 167 5.14 -13.54 6.81
CA ARG A 167 6.14 -13.40 5.74
C ARG A 167 5.86 -14.30 4.54
N THR A 168 5.49 -15.55 4.77
CA THR A 168 5.25 -16.51 3.67
C THR A 168 3.97 -16.23 2.90
N SER A 169 2.89 -15.82 3.59
CA SER A 169 1.61 -15.43 2.96
C SER A 169 1.63 -14.08 2.23
N ARG A 170 2.75 -13.35 2.30
CA ARG A 170 2.99 -12.06 1.63
C ARG A 170 4.09 -12.11 0.57
N ASN A 171 4.55 -13.32 0.24
CA ASN A 171 5.67 -13.56 -0.67
C ASN A 171 7.01 -12.99 -0.21
N GLN A 172 7.18 -12.58 1.06
CA GLN A 172 8.39 -11.88 1.50
C GLN A 172 9.63 -12.79 1.55
N GLU A 173 9.44 -14.11 1.63
CA GLU A 173 10.54 -15.08 1.67
C GLU A 173 10.73 -15.90 0.39
N ALA A 174 9.76 -15.84 -0.53
CA ALA A 174 9.79 -16.69 -1.70
C ALA A 174 11.03 -16.36 -2.53
N GLN A 175 11.87 -17.36 -2.73
CA GLN A 175 12.96 -17.24 -3.69
C GLN A 175 12.38 -17.46 -5.09
N PRO A 176 12.38 -16.42 -5.94
CA PRO A 176 11.94 -16.60 -7.31
C PRO A 176 12.91 -17.55 -8.01
N PRO A 177 12.44 -18.31 -9.01
CA PRO A 177 13.31 -19.21 -9.76
C PRO A 177 14.53 -18.45 -10.32
N ALA A 178 15.64 -19.17 -10.46
CA ALA A 178 16.76 -18.67 -11.24
C ALA A 178 16.29 -18.51 -12.69
N VAL A 179 16.05 -17.26 -13.08
CA VAL A 179 15.72 -16.93 -14.46
C VAL A 179 17.03 -16.49 -15.09
N LEU A 180 17.63 -17.39 -15.86
CA LEU A 180 18.73 -17.04 -16.76
C LEU A 180 18.12 -16.18 -17.89
N ASP A 181 18.83 -15.13 -18.31
CA ASP A 181 18.50 -14.28 -19.46
C ASP A 181 17.27 -13.36 -19.35
N ARG A 182 16.84 -12.96 -18.14
CA ARG A 182 15.73 -12.00 -17.96
C ARG A 182 16.00 -10.94 -16.91
N ASP A 183 15.53 -9.73 -17.20
CA ASP A 183 15.45 -8.63 -16.23
C ASP A 183 14.49 -8.98 -15.08
N ARG A 184 14.68 -8.35 -13.92
CA ARG A 184 13.77 -8.50 -12.78
C ARG A 184 13.20 -7.16 -12.38
N VAL A 185 11.88 -7.09 -12.32
CA VAL A 185 11.16 -5.93 -11.78
C VAL A 185 10.64 -6.29 -10.41
N VAL A 186 11.11 -5.61 -9.37
CA VAL A 186 10.59 -5.79 -8.01
C VAL A 186 9.48 -4.77 -7.76
N MET A 187 8.30 -5.24 -7.37
CA MET A 187 7.17 -4.37 -7.05
C MET A 187 6.65 -4.68 -5.65
N THR A 188 6.23 -3.66 -4.90
CA THR A 188 5.53 -3.86 -3.63
C THR A 188 4.07 -3.43 -3.72
N GLY A 189 3.24 -3.96 -2.82
CA GLY A 189 1.88 -3.46 -2.58
C GLY A 189 1.53 -3.56 -1.10
N PHE A 190 0.33 -3.11 -0.73
CA PHE A 190 -0.17 -3.17 0.64
C PHE A 190 -1.46 -3.99 0.76
N ASP A 191 -1.71 -4.46 1.98
CA ASP A 191 -3.02 -4.95 2.39
C ASP A 191 -4.11 -3.86 2.34
N PRO A 192 -5.40 -4.26 2.35
CA PRO A 192 -6.51 -3.37 2.68
C PRO A 192 -6.31 -2.66 4.03
N PHE A 193 -6.77 -1.41 4.10
CA PHE A 193 -6.78 -0.57 5.30
C PHE A 193 -8.07 0.27 5.34
N THR A 194 -8.20 1.18 6.33
CA THR A 194 -9.42 1.98 6.59
C THR A 194 -10.70 1.13 6.74
N LEU A 195 -10.54 -0.08 7.27
CA LEU A 195 -11.61 -1.08 7.36
C LEU A 195 -12.66 -0.77 8.45
N ASP A 196 -12.40 0.19 9.32
CA ASP A 196 -13.40 0.71 10.26
C ASP A 196 -14.36 1.70 9.58
N ASP A 197 -13.90 2.42 8.55
CA ASP A 197 -14.72 3.37 7.79
C ASP A 197 -15.51 2.63 6.71
N GLU A 198 -14.85 1.74 5.97
CA GLU A 198 -15.45 0.94 4.92
C GLU A 198 -14.83 -0.47 4.90
N ILE A 199 -15.53 -1.42 5.53
CA ILE A 199 -15.09 -2.83 5.65
C ILE A 199 -14.98 -3.55 4.29
N ARG A 200 -15.62 -3.01 3.24
CA ARG A 200 -15.55 -3.56 1.88
C ARG A 200 -14.30 -3.09 1.12
N THR A 201 -13.46 -2.21 1.71
CA THR A 201 -12.28 -1.63 1.07
C THR A 201 -11.33 -2.70 0.53
N SER A 202 -10.81 -2.46 -0.68
CA SER A 202 -9.78 -3.22 -1.38
C SER A 202 -8.59 -2.30 -1.62
N ASN A 203 -7.38 -2.83 -1.70
CA ASN A 203 -6.21 -2.04 -1.99
C ASN A 203 -5.76 -2.25 -3.45
N PRO A 204 -5.82 -1.21 -4.32
CA PRO A 204 -5.39 -1.33 -5.71
C PRO A 204 -3.93 -1.76 -5.87
N SER A 205 -3.05 -1.35 -4.94
CA SER A 205 -1.65 -1.79 -4.95
C SER A 205 -1.50 -3.28 -4.65
N GLY A 206 -2.33 -3.81 -3.74
CA GLY A 206 -2.39 -5.23 -3.42
C GLY A 206 -2.94 -6.06 -4.58
N ALA A 207 -4.01 -5.60 -5.20
CA ALA A 207 -4.59 -6.23 -6.39
C ALA A 207 -3.59 -6.27 -7.56
N ALA A 208 -2.86 -5.18 -7.80
CA ALA A 208 -1.82 -5.12 -8.83
C ALA A 208 -0.64 -6.04 -8.51
N ALA A 209 -0.21 -6.11 -7.25
CA ALA A 209 0.87 -7.02 -6.84
C ALA A 209 0.51 -8.49 -7.11
N LEU A 210 -0.72 -8.91 -6.80
CA LEU A 210 -1.19 -10.27 -7.08
C LEU A 210 -1.31 -10.55 -8.57
N ALA A 211 -1.90 -9.62 -9.32
CA ALA A 211 -2.11 -9.78 -10.75
C ALA A 211 -0.79 -9.90 -11.52
N LEU A 212 0.27 -9.23 -11.05
CA LEU A 212 1.53 -9.12 -11.77
C LEU A 212 2.61 -10.10 -11.30
N ASP A 213 2.51 -10.72 -10.12
CA ASP A 213 3.55 -11.63 -9.62
C ASP A 213 3.82 -12.79 -10.59
N GLY A 214 5.07 -12.92 -11.02
CA GLY A 214 5.49 -13.95 -11.96
C GLY A 214 5.04 -13.78 -13.39
N THR A 215 4.31 -12.72 -13.71
CA THR A 215 4.06 -12.35 -15.10
C THR A 215 5.32 -11.73 -15.72
N GLU A 216 5.35 -11.70 -17.05
CA GLU A 216 6.43 -11.07 -17.80
C GLU A 216 5.96 -9.82 -18.51
N ILE A 217 6.83 -8.84 -18.65
CA ILE A 217 6.67 -7.69 -19.53
C ILE A 217 7.77 -7.68 -20.59
N THR A 218 7.43 -7.21 -21.79
CA THR A 218 8.38 -7.04 -22.89
C THR A 218 8.39 -5.57 -23.30
N THR A 219 9.57 -4.95 -23.24
CA THR A 219 9.77 -3.56 -23.69
C THR A 219 9.84 -3.49 -25.22
N PRO A 220 9.66 -2.30 -25.82
CA PRO A 220 9.70 -2.13 -27.28
C PRO A 220 11.02 -2.59 -27.94
N ASP A 221 12.13 -2.53 -27.22
CA ASP A 221 13.46 -3.00 -27.66
C ASP A 221 13.66 -4.52 -27.49
N GLY A 222 12.64 -5.25 -27.05
CA GLY A 222 12.65 -6.71 -26.93
C GLY A 222 13.18 -7.26 -25.61
N ARG A 223 13.60 -6.41 -24.64
CA ARG A 223 13.97 -6.90 -23.30
C ARG A 223 12.75 -7.50 -22.61
N ARG A 224 12.99 -8.58 -21.87
CA ARG A 224 11.97 -9.30 -21.11
C ARG A 224 12.29 -9.21 -19.64
N ALA A 225 11.32 -8.81 -18.84
CA ALA A 225 11.43 -8.83 -17.40
C ALA A 225 10.34 -9.65 -16.75
N ARG A 226 10.71 -10.43 -15.73
CA ARG A 226 9.76 -11.04 -14.80
C ARG A 226 9.44 -10.04 -13.69
N ILE A 227 8.17 -9.88 -13.38
CA ILE A 227 7.73 -9.08 -12.23
C ILE A 227 7.72 -9.98 -10.98
N GLU A 228 8.30 -9.50 -9.89
CA GLU A 228 8.36 -10.15 -8.58
C GLU A 228 7.70 -9.23 -7.56
N THR A 229 6.65 -9.69 -6.91
CA THR A 229 5.90 -8.84 -5.99
C THR A 229 5.97 -9.30 -4.54
N VAL A 230 5.86 -8.36 -3.61
CA VAL A 230 5.70 -8.62 -2.18
C VAL A 230 4.63 -7.71 -1.60
N LEU A 231 3.86 -8.19 -0.63
CA LEU A 231 2.91 -7.36 0.11
C LEU A 231 3.46 -6.93 1.47
N PHE A 232 3.05 -5.75 1.90
CA PHE A 232 3.33 -5.23 3.23
C PHE A 232 2.03 -5.05 4.05
N PRO A 233 2.08 -5.31 5.36
CA PRO A 233 0.98 -4.96 6.25
C PRO A 233 0.88 -3.44 6.40
N VAL A 234 -0.32 -2.94 6.67
CA VAL A 234 -0.54 -1.55 7.08
C VAL A 234 -0.45 -1.49 8.61
N ARG A 235 0.76 -1.70 9.15
CA ARG A 235 1.06 -1.78 10.59
C ARG A 235 2.41 -1.15 10.93
N TRP A 236 2.44 -0.23 11.89
CA TRP A 236 3.65 0.50 12.27
C TRP A 236 4.71 -0.37 12.94
N ASP A 237 4.30 -1.35 13.73
CA ASP A 237 5.23 -2.17 14.50
C ASP A 237 6.01 -3.13 13.60
N ASP A 238 5.41 -3.66 12.53
CA ASP A 238 6.12 -4.43 11.50
C ASP A 238 7.19 -3.60 10.79
N PHE A 239 6.88 -2.35 10.48
CA PHE A 239 7.83 -1.40 9.92
C PHE A 239 8.95 -1.12 10.91
N SER A 240 8.62 -0.81 12.17
CA SER A 240 9.60 -0.60 13.24
C SER A 240 10.50 -1.81 13.46
N ALA A 241 9.97 -3.01 13.27
CA ALA A 241 10.72 -4.26 13.36
C ALA A 241 11.66 -4.50 12.17
N GLY A 242 11.61 -3.71 11.08
CA GLY A 242 12.50 -3.84 9.91
C GLY A 242 11.96 -4.71 8.77
N THR A 243 10.63 -4.80 8.61
CA THR A 243 10.01 -5.63 7.56
C THR A 243 10.44 -5.22 6.14
N VAL A 244 10.60 -3.91 5.88
CA VAL A 244 10.98 -3.37 4.56
C VAL A 244 12.36 -3.90 4.14
N GLU A 245 13.36 -3.74 5.01
CA GLU A 245 14.72 -4.16 4.71
C GLU A 245 14.83 -5.67 4.62
N ARG A 246 14.16 -6.42 5.51
CA ARG A 246 14.15 -7.89 5.43
C ARG A 246 13.60 -8.39 4.10
N ALA A 247 12.47 -7.86 3.65
CA ALA A 247 11.80 -8.33 2.44
C ALA A 247 12.54 -7.92 1.14
N LEU A 248 13.24 -6.77 1.14
CA LEU A 248 13.82 -6.20 -0.08
C LEU A 248 15.33 -6.39 -0.22
N ARG A 249 16.09 -6.56 0.87
CA ARG A 249 17.57 -6.59 0.86
C ARG A 249 18.15 -7.67 -0.06
N THR A 250 17.48 -8.81 -0.21
CA THR A 250 17.94 -9.91 -1.10
C THR A 250 17.42 -9.79 -2.53
N ARG A 251 16.40 -8.96 -2.76
CA ARG A 251 15.73 -8.76 -4.05
C ARG A 251 16.34 -7.61 -4.85
N LEU A 252 16.60 -6.47 -4.20
CA LEU A 252 17.13 -5.28 -4.86
C LEU A 252 18.45 -5.50 -5.61
N PRO A 253 19.45 -6.25 -5.08
CA PRO A 253 20.69 -6.51 -5.82
C PRO A 253 20.51 -7.29 -7.13
N LYS A 254 19.36 -7.93 -7.32
CA LYS A 254 19.03 -8.71 -8.53
C LYS A 254 18.04 -7.98 -9.45
N ALA A 255 17.56 -6.81 -9.04
CA ALA A 255 16.54 -6.07 -9.75
C ALA A 255 17.15 -5.18 -10.83
N THR A 256 16.49 -5.13 -11.99
CA THR A 256 16.74 -4.13 -13.05
C THR A 256 15.91 -2.86 -12.82
N LEU A 257 14.79 -2.99 -12.11
CA LEU A 257 13.89 -1.90 -11.73
C LEU A 257 13.21 -2.27 -10.42
N PHE A 258 12.96 -1.32 -9.53
CA PHE A 258 11.99 -1.52 -8.45
C PHE A 258 10.97 -0.38 -8.37
N ALA A 259 9.75 -0.69 -7.93
CA ALA A 259 8.73 0.29 -7.63
C ALA A 259 7.96 -0.12 -6.37
N THR A 260 7.94 0.75 -5.36
CA THR A 260 6.95 0.60 -4.29
C THR A 260 5.64 1.18 -4.79
N VAL A 261 4.52 0.47 -4.60
CA VAL A 261 3.20 0.94 -5.06
C VAL A 261 2.25 1.00 -3.87
N SER A 262 1.54 2.11 -3.75
CA SER A 262 0.54 2.37 -2.71
C SER A 262 -0.73 2.96 -3.32
N GLN A 263 -1.83 2.91 -2.60
CA GLN A 263 -3.03 3.67 -2.93
C GLN A 263 -2.84 5.16 -2.57
N GLY A 264 -3.15 6.07 -3.49
CA GLY A 264 -3.10 7.52 -3.29
C GLY A 264 -4.48 8.17 -3.37
N MET A 265 -4.60 9.21 -4.19
CA MET A 265 -5.80 10.05 -4.35
C MET A 265 -6.72 9.54 -5.48
N PRO A 266 -7.96 10.05 -5.63
CA PRO A 266 -8.80 9.73 -6.78
C PRO A 266 -8.20 10.16 -8.12
N ASP A 267 -8.61 9.47 -9.19
CA ASP A 267 -8.45 9.85 -10.60
C ASP A 267 -7.04 10.03 -11.17
N GLU A 268 -5.94 9.92 -10.40
CA GLU A 268 -4.58 10.04 -10.93
C GLU A 268 -3.57 9.07 -10.33
N PHE A 269 -2.51 8.79 -11.09
CA PHE A 269 -1.29 8.19 -10.56
C PHE A 269 -0.28 9.29 -10.25
N ASP A 270 0.44 9.16 -9.13
CA ASP A 270 1.57 10.03 -8.81
C ASP A 270 2.89 9.26 -8.86
N VAL A 271 3.88 9.83 -9.54
CA VAL A 271 5.28 9.48 -9.36
C VAL A 271 5.84 10.38 -8.27
N GLU A 272 6.05 9.83 -7.09
CA GLU A 272 6.54 10.61 -5.95
C GLU A 272 8.01 10.95 -6.12
N ARG A 273 8.31 12.26 -6.27
CA ARG A 273 9.68 12.74 -6.46
C ARG A 273 10.52 12.56 -5.20
N TYR A 274 9.94 12.87 -4.04
CA TYR A 274 10.63 12.94 -2.75
C TYR A 274 9.85 12.24 -1.64
N ASN A 275 10.53 11.43 -0.83
CA ASN A 275 9.95 10.76 0.33
C ASN A 275 10.67 11.22 1.61
N GLY A 276 9.91 11.47 2.67
CA GLY A 276 10.41 12.08 3.91
C GLY A 276 10.62 11.10 5.04
N ALA A 277 11.61 11.36 5.90
CA ALA A 277 11.94 10.57 7.08
C ALA A 277 10.96 10.77 8.25
N ARG A 278 9.64 10.70 8.04
CA ARG A 278 8.63 11.08 9.04
C ARG A 278 7.45 10.10 9.12
N ARG A 279 6.93 9.94 10.35
CA ARG A 279 5.64 9.35 10.70
C ARG A 279 4.72 10.45 11.27
N GLY A 280 3.51 10.55 10.73
CA GLY A 280 2.51 11.57 11.07
C GLY A 280 1.59 11.26 12.26
N GLY A 281 1.52 10.01 12.70
CA GLY A 281 0.67 9.61 13.82
C GLY A 281 -0.73 9.11 13.43
N ALA A 282 -1.07 9.00 12.15
CA ALA A 282 -2.31 8.33 11.74
C ALA A 282 -2.34 6.86 12.25
N PRO A 283 -3.50 6.37 12.73
CA PRO A 283 -3.62 5.00 13.25
C PRO A 283 -3.53 3.96 12.13
N ASP A 284 -2.88 2.82 12.43
CA ASP A 284 -2.77 1.69 11.52
C ASP A 284 -3.93 0.68 11.64
N ASN A 285 -3.85 -0.47 10.95
CA ASN A 285 -4.91 -1.49 11.00
C ASN A 285 -5.15 -2.09 12.41
N LEU A 286 -4.16 -1.99 13.29
CA LEU A 286 -4.25 -2.36 14.71
C LEU A 286 -4.65 -1.20 15.62
N LYS A 287 -5.00 -0.04 15.04
CA LYS A 287 -5.31 1.22 15.74
C LYS A 287 -4.11 1.78 16.52
N VAL A 288 -2.90 1.39 16.13
CA VAL A 288 -1.67 1.88 16.74
C VAL A 288 -1.24 3.15 16.02
N SER A 289 -0.83 4.17 16.78
CA SER A 289 -0.27 5.42 16.26
C SER A 289 1.24 5.49 16.55
N ARG A 290 2.01 6.02 15.59
CA ARG A 290 3.44 6.36 15.75
C ARG A 290 3.72 7.73 15.14
N LEU A 291 4.37 8.59 15.91
CA LEU A 291 4.80 9.94 15.51
C LEU A 291 6.33 10.03 15.65
N GLY A 292 6.97 10.77 14.75
CA GLY A 292 8.42 11.05 14.81
C GLY A 292 9.16 10.57 13.58
N LEU A 293 10.48 10.40 13.66
CA LEU A 293 11.26 9.95 12.52
C LEU A 293 10.95 8.49 12.15
N ALA A 294 11.00 8.18 10.85
CA ALA A 294 10.96 6.80 10.39
C ALA A 294 12.22 6.06 10.91
N PRO A 295 12.09 4.92 11.61
CA PRO A 295 13.24 4.21 12.16
C PRO A 295 14.05 3.53 11.06
N VAL A 296 15.39 3.65 11.15
CA VAL A 296 16.34 3.05 10.20
C VAL A 296 17.56 2.50 10.95
N ASP A 297 18.27 1.55 10.33
CA ASP A 297 19.61 1.14 10.79
C ASP A 297 20.55 2.36 10.69
N ASP A 298 21.36 2.67 11.70
CA ASP A 298 22.15 3.93 11.75
C ASP A 298 21.31 5.22 11.60
N PRO A 299 20.64 5.65 12.68
CA PRO A 299 19.86 6.89 12.70
C PRO A 299 20.73 8.15 12.64
N THR A 300 22.04 8.05 12.88
CA THR A 300 22.94 9.23 12.91
C THR A 300 23.25 9.75 11.51
N ALA A 301 23.31 8.85 10.53
CA ALA A 301 23.51 9.17 9.12
C ALA A 301 22.19 9.14 8.31
N GLN A 302 21.04 9.26 8.97
CA GLN A 302 19.73 9.20 8.33
C GLN A 302 19.44 10.47 7.51
N PRO A 303 19.28 10.40 6.17
CA PRO A 303 18.91 11.57 5.37
C PRO A 303 17.44 11.94 5.63
N GLN A 304 17.12 13.23 5.60
CA GLN A 304 15.73 13.70 5.78
C GLN A 304 14.83 13.35 4.60
N TRP A 305 15.42 13.28 3.40
CA TRP A 305 14.72 13.07 2.15
C TRP A 305 15.42 11.99 1.33
N THR A 306 14.64 11.21 0.59
CA THR A 306 15.14 10.36 -0.49
C THR A 306 14.46 10.78 -1.79
N THR A 307 15.15 10.58 -2.92
CA THR A 307 14.65 10.99 -4.24
C THR A 307 14.46 9.77 -5.13
N THR A 308 13.36 9.76 -5.89
CA THR A 308 13.11 8.73 -6.89
C THR A 308 14.15 8.77 -8.00
N SER A 309 14.48 7.58 -8.52
CA SER A 309 15.29 7.39 -9.73
C SER A 309 14.49 6.72 -10.85
N LEU A 310 13.16 6.60 -10.69
CA LEU A 310 12.27 6.22 -11.80
C LEU A 310 12.38 7.25 -12.93
N PRO A 311 12.21 6.87 -14.20
CA PRO A 311 12.26 7.77 -15.36
C PRO A 311 10.97 8.60 -15.48
N TYR A 312 10.75 9.45 -14.49
CA TYR A 312 9.52 10.17 -14.24
C TYR A 312 9.07 11.03 -15.43
N LYS A 313 9.99 11.69 -16.13
CA LYS A 313 9.64 12.53 -17.30
C LYS A 313 8.96 11.69 -18.37
N THR A 314 9.50 10.49 -18.60
CA THR A 314 8.94 9.51 -19.53
C THR A 314 7.59 9.00 -19.03
N LEU A 315 7.49 8.63 -17.75
CA LEU A 315 6.25 8.12 -17.15
C LEU A 315 5.09 9.12 -17.20
N THR A 316 5.36 10.42 -17.08
CA THR A 316 4.35 11.48 -17.15
C THR A 316 3.98 11.90 -18.58
N THR A 317 4.81 11.56 -19.57
CA THR A 317 4.61 11.97 -20.97
C THR A 317 3.97 10.84 -21.79
N VAL A 318 4.36 9.60 -21.54
CA VAL A 318 3.87 8.44 -22.28
C VAL A 318 2.49 8.04 -21.76
N LYS A 319 1.52 7.88 -22.66
CA LYS A 319 0.19 7.39 -22.29
C LYS A 319 0.26 5.90 -21.90
N THR A 320 0.09 5.62 -20.61
CA THR A 320 0.15 4.26 -20.04
C THR A 320 -1.23 3.66 -19.73
N GLY A 321 -2.29 4.48 -19.70
CA GLY A 321 -3.63 3.97 -19.41
C GLY A 321 -4.72 5.04 -19.42
N ARG A 322 -5.78 4.79 -18.66
CA ARG A 322 -6.95 5.67 -18.53
C ARG A 322 -6.61 6.92 -17.72
N PHE A 323 -5.87 6.76 -16.64
CA PHE A 323 -5.62 7.80 -15.66
C PHE A 323 -4.40 8.63 -16.07
N PRO A 324 -4.38 9.95 -15.82
CA PRO A 324 -3.16 10.74 -15.92
C PRO A 324 -2.09 10.23 -14.94
N VAL A 325 -0.83 10.54 -15.27
CA VAL A 325 0.33 10.25 -14.43
C VAL A 325 1.01 11.57 -14.15
N ARG A 326 1.12 11.93 -12.88
CA ARG A 326 1.63 13.21 -12.41
C ARG A 326 3.03 13.06 -11.84
N ASP A 327 3.86 14.06 -12.10
CA ASP A 327 5.11 14.27 -11.36
C ASP A 327 4.76 14.99 -10.04
N ASN A 328 4.70 14.25 -8.93
CA ASN A 328 4.43 14.84 -7.63
C ASN A 328 5.74 15.30 -6.97
N THR A 329 5.98 16.60 -7.04
CA THR A 329 7.13 17.28 -6.43
C THR A 329 6.80 17.94 -5.09
N HIS A 330 5.53 17.94 -4.68
CA HIS A 330 5.10 18.58 -3.45
C HIS A 330 5.67 17.86 -2.22
N VAL A 331 6.15 18.62 -1.24
CA VAL A 331 6.55 18.10 0.08
C VAL A 331 6.19 19.11 1.16
N VAL A 332 6.22 18.69 2.43
CA VAL A 332 6.07 19.57 3.59
C VAL A 332 7.33 19.49 4.44
N GLU A 333 7.95 20.63 4.70
CA GLU A 333 9.13 20.74 5.55
C GLU A 333 8.72 20.97 7.01
N ALA A 334 9.51 20.44 7.94
CA ALA A 334 9.32 20.75 9.34
C ALA A 334 9.65 22.23 9.59
N PRO A 335 8.99 22.85 10.58
CA PRO A 335 9.26 24.24 10.93
C PRO A 335 10.74 24.49 11.23
N ALA A 336 11.25 25.67 10.88
CA ALA A 336 12.65 26.05 11.17
C ALA A 336 12.92 26.24 12.67
N LYS A 337 11.87 26.49 13.47
CA LYS A 337 11.92 26.67 14.92
C LYS A 337 10.84 25.82 15.58
N ASP A 338 11.13 25.30 16.76
CA ASP A 338 10.16 24.50 17.51
C ASP A 338 8.88 25.30 17.79
N GLY A 339 7.74 24.67 17.55
CA GLY A 339 6.41 25.29 17.69
C GLY A 339 5.97 26.19 16.53
N GLY A 340 6.73 26.28 15.44
CA GLY A 340 6.27 26.91 14.18
C GLY A 340 5.37 26.00 13.34
N ASP A 341 4.86 26.54 12.24
CA ASP A 341 4.00 25.79 11.29
C ASP A 341 4.84 25.03 10.25
N PRO A 342 4.41 23.82 9.83
CA PRO A 342 5.01 23.11 8.71
C PRO A 342 4.94 23.95 7.42
N VAL A 343 5.95 23.83 6.56
CA VAL A 343 6.11 24.68 5.37
C VAL A 343 5.90 23.87 4.10
N PRO A 344 4.79 24.05 3.36
CA PRO A 344 4.58 23.39 2.08
C PRO A 344 5.57 23.90 1.01
N ARG A 345 6.11 22.99 0.20
CA ARG A 345 6.99 23.27 -0.93
C ARG A 345 6.45 22.60 -2.17
N LYS A 346 6.23 23.38 -3.21
CA LYS A 346 5.70 22.86 -4.49
C LYS A 346 6.75 22.13 -5.32
N ASP A 347 8.01 22.55 -5.29
CA ASP A 347 9.07 22.08 -6.20
C ASP A 347 10.11 21.18 -5.50
N GLY A 348 9.73 20.56 -4.37
CA GLY A 348 10.60 19.72 -3.57
C GLY A 348 11.25 20.41 -2.36
N PRO A 349 12.03 19.64 -1.58
CA PRO A 349 12.66 20.15 -0.38
C PRO A 349 13.83 21.08 -0.70
N VAL A 350 13.99 22.12 0.11
CA VAL A 350 15.21 22.92 0.16
C VAL A 350 16.35 22.05 0.73
N ARG A 351 17.57 22.29 0.25
CA ARG A 351 18.78 21.66 0.79
C ARG A 351 18.82 21.79 2.32
N ASP A 352 19.16 20.68 2.99
CA ASP A 352 19.30 20.56 4.44
C ASP A 352 18.01 20.82 5.25
N SER A 353 16.85 20.86 4.60
CA SER A 353 15.56 20.94 5.31
C SER A 353 15.20 19.62 5.99
N ARG A 354 14.33 19.71 7.01
CA ARG A 354 13.83 18.55 7.76
C ARG A 354 12.48 18.10 7.22
N ALA A 355 12.24 16.79 7.19
CA ALA A 355 11.00 16.24 6.67
C ALA A 355 9.82 16.39 7.65
N TRP A 356 8.69 16.84 7.12
CA TRP A 356 7.39 16.75 7.78
C TRP A 356 6.43 15.84 7.01
N ALA A 357 6.40 15.92 5.69
CA ALA A 357 5.71 14.96 4.83
C ALA A 357 6.41 14.88 3.46
N GLY A 358 6.52 13.66 2.91
CA GLY A 358 6.89 13.45 1.51
C GLY A 358 5.71 13.72 0.58
N GLY A 359 5.90 13.50 -0.72
CA GLY A 359 4.80 13.66 -1.69
C GLY A 359 3.62 12.71 -1.42
N GLY A 360 3.92 11.52 -0.90
CA GLY A 360 2.94 10.56 -0.38
C GLY A 360 2.40 10.83 1.02
N GLY A 361 2.66 12.00 1.61
CA GLY A 361 2.31 12.31 2.99
C GLY A 361 3.35 11.80 4.01
N ASP A 362 2.88 11.44 5.20
CA ASP A 362 3.69 10.99 6.35
C ASP A 362 3.19 9.66 6.96
N TYR A 363 2.45 8.90 6.16
CA TYR A 363 1.93 7.58 6.51
C TYR A 363 2.85 6.43 5.99
N LEU A 364 2.39 5.18 6.09
CA LEU A 364 3.16 3.99 5.73
C LEU A 364 3.54 3.92 4.24
N SER A 365 2.78 4.56 3.34
CA SER A 365 3.13 4.70 1.92
C SER A 365 4.42 5.50 1.73
N ASN A 366 4.53 6.65 2.40
CA ASN A 366 5.76 7.44 2.45
C ASN A 366 6.90 6.66 3.11
N GLU A 367 6.65 5.94 4.22
CA GLU A 367 7.72 5.21 4.90
C GLU A 367 8.30 4.07 4.05
N ILE A 368 7.47 3.27 3.35
CA ILE A 368 8.02 2.21 2.48
C ILE A 368 8.82 2.81 1.33
N ALA A 369 8.36 3.92 0.77
CA ALA A 369 9.03 4.61 -0.32
C ALA A 369 10.40 5.15 0.12
N TYR A 370 10.43 5.81 1.27
CA TYR A 370 11.65 6.32 1.90
C TYR A 370 12.63 5.18 2.21
N ARG A 371 12.19 4.12 2.89
CA ARG A 371 13.07 3.05 3.36
C ARG A 371 13.55 2.12 2.25
N ALA A 372 12.74 1.82 1.25
CA ALA A 372 13.18 1.04 0.09
C ALA A 372 14.25 1.79 -0.73
N THR A 373 14.05 3.11 -0.91
CA THR A 373 15.00 3.98 -1.61
C THR A 373 16.31 4.12 -0.82
N LEU A 374 16.21 4.37 0.50
CA LEU A 374 17.37 4.43 1.38
C LEU A 374 18.14 3.10 1.44
N LEU A 375 17.43 1.97 1.44
CA LEU A 375 18.06 0.64 1.40
C LEU A 375 18.86 0.44 0.11
N ARG A 376 18.30 0.81 -1.06
CA ARG A 376 19.03 0.79 -2.34
C ARG A 376 20.35 1.57 -2.20
N ASP A 377 20.26 2.80 -1.71
CA ASP A 377 21.41 3.71 -1.62
C ASP A 377 22.48 3.18 -0.67
N ARG A 378 22.07 2.67 0.50
CA ARG A 378 22.99 2.07 1.49
C ARG A 378 23.61 0.75 1.04
N LEU A 379 22.98 0.04 0.11
CA LEU A 379 23.57 -1.12 -0.54
C LEU A 379 24.50 -0.73 -1.72
N GLY A 380 24.63 0.57 -2.03
CA GLY A 380 25.44 1.06 -3.14
C GLY A 380 24.90 0.68 -4.52
N LEU A 381 23.59 0.43 -4.63
CA LEU A 381 22.97 -0.03 -5.86
C LEU A 381 22.53 1.14 -6.75
N SER A 382 22.70 1.01 -8.05
CA SER A 382 22.23 1.98 -9.06
C SER A 382 20.93 1.57 -9.73
N VAL A 383 20.18 0.61 -9.15
CA VAL A 383 18.91 0.13 -9.72
C VAL A 383 17.88 1.27 -9.74
N PRO A 384 17.31 1.64 -10.90
CA PRO A 384 16.24 2.62 -10.96
C PRO A 384 15.05 2.19 -10.10
N GLY A 385 14.49 3.15 -9.37
CA GLY A 385 13.27 2.94 -8.63
C GLY A 385 12.87 4.08 -7.71
N GLY A 386 11.68 3.92 -7.17
CA GLY A 386 10.96 4.94 -6.40
C GLY A 386 9.53 4.50 -6.13
N HIS A 387 8.64 5.47 -5.96
CA HIS A 387 7.30 5.24 -5.47
C HIS A 387 6.21 5.71 -6.43
N LEU A 388 5.19 4.88 -6.60
CA LEU A 388 3.98 5.18 -7.34
C LEU A 388 2.77 5.14 -6.40
N HIS A 389 1.98 6.20 -6.41
CA HIS A 389 0.61 6.11 -5.92
C HIS A 389 -0.34 5.79 -7.07
N THR A 390 -1.30 4.89 -6.80
CA THR A 390 -2.40 4.60 -7.72
C THR A 390 -3.62 5.43 -7.38
N PRO A 391 -4.57 5.59 -8.32
CA PRO A 391 -5.91 6.04 -7.99
C PRO A 391 -6.55 5.16 -6.92
N VAL A 392 -7.47 5.70 -6.12
CA VAL A 392 -8.30 4.90 -5.21
C VAL A 392 -9.28 3.99 -5.97
N LEU A 393 -9.74 2.93 -5.31
CA LEU A 393 -10.87 2.13 -5.77
C LEU A 393 -12.16 2.68 -5.19
N GLU A 394 -13.08 3.06 -6.06
CA GLU A 394 -14.40 3.54 -5.67
C GLU A 394 -15.50 2.60 -6.12
N PHE A 395 -16.51 2.43 -5.26
CA PHE A 395 -17.79 1.87 -5.66
C PHE A 395 -18.57 2.88 -6.48
N GLY A 396 -19.50 2.38 -7.31
CA GLY A 396 -20.48 3.25 -7.94
C GLY A 396 -21.27 4.02 -6.87
N PRO A 397 -21.69 5.28 -7.12
CA PRO A 397 -22.26 6.16 -6.10
C PRO A 397 -23.59 5.66 -5.49
N LYS A 398 -24.20 4.65 -6.10
CA LYS A 398 -25.45 4.02 -5.62
C LYS A 398 -25.20 2.74 -4.82
N ASN A 399 -23.97 2.24 -4.75
CA ASN A 399 -23.66 1.00 -4.08
C ASN A 399 -23.33 1.23 -2.60
N THR A 400 -24.31 0.96 -1.73
CA THR A 400 -24.19 1.11 -0.27
C THR A 400 -24.03 -0.22 0.47
N ALA A 401 -24.13 -1.37 -0.22
CA ALA A 401 -24.16 -2.68 0.45
C ALA A 401 -23.43 -3.80 -0.30
N GLU A 402 -23.40 -3.77 -1.63
CA GLU A 402 -22.80 -4.84 -2.43
C GLU A 402 -21.28 -4.84 -2.25
N LEU A 403 -20.69 -6.04 -2.21
CA LEU A 403 -19.24 -6.22 -2.04
C LEU A 403 -18.43 -5.77 -3.26
N THR A 404 -19.08 -5.64 -4.41
CA THR A 404 -18.50 -5.27 -5.69
C THR A 404 -19.58 -4.68 -6.58
N ASP A 405 -19.18 -3.84 -7.52
CA ASP A 405 -20.05 -3.36 -8.61
C ASP A 405 -19.23 -3.12 -9.88
N PRO A 406 -19.87 -2.86 -11.04
CA PRO A 406 -19.15 -2.67 -12.30
C PRO A 406 -18.15 -1.52 -12.32
N VAL A 407 -18.37 -0.44 -11.57
CA VAL A 407 -17.44 0.71 -11.48
C VAL A 407 -16.18 0.28 -10.73
N PHE A 408 -16.36 -0.34 -9.57
CA PHE A 408 -15.27 -0.88 -8.75
C PHE A 408 -14.40 -1.88 -9.55
N LEU A 409 -15.04 -2.84 -10.23
CA LEU A 409 -14.35 -3.85 -11.05
C LEU A 409 -13.57 -3.22 -12.20
N LYS A 410 -14.19 -2.26 -12.91
CA LYS A 410 -13.54 -1.56 -14.02
C LYS A 410 -12.36 -0.73 -13.52
N ASN A 411 -12.51 -0.02 -12.40
CA ASN A 411 -11.44 0.77 -11.79
C ASN A 411 -10.24 -0.11 -11.45
N ARG A 412 -10.47 -1.25 -10.80
CA ARG A 412 -9.41 -2.21 -10.48
C ARG A 412 -8.70 -2.73 -11.73
N ALA A 413 -9.45 -3.18 -12.72
CA ALA A 413 -8.87 -3.69 -13.97
C ALA A 413 -8.03 -2.63 -14.70
N ASP A 414 -8.52 -1.38 -14.77
CA ASP A 414 -7.81 -0.27 -15.42
C ASP A 414 -6.53 0.10 -14.65
N ILE A 415 -6.56 0.14 -13.31
CA ILE A 415 -5.40 0.44 -12.46
C ILE A 415 -4.34 -0.66 -12.63
N VAL A 416 -4.71 -1.93 -12.51
CA VAL A 416 -3.76 -3.06 -12.65
C VAL A 416 -3.08 -3.03 -14.02
N LYS A 417 -3.87 -2.81 -15.09
CA LYS A 417 -3.34 -2.68 -16.44
C LYS A 417 -2.38 -1.51 -16.57
N GLN A 418 -2.72 -0.35 -15.99
CA GLN A 418 -1.88 0.83 -16.07
C GLN A 418 -0.59 0.71 -15.24
N VAL A 419 -0.63 0.08 -14.06
CA VAL A 419 0.58 -0.26 -13.29
C VAL A 419 1.54 -1.10 -14.13
N ARG A 420 1.03 -2.12 -14.83
CA ARG A 420 1.84 -2.94 -15.74
C ARG A 420 2.50 -2.12 -16.84
N GLU A 421 1.76 -1.23 -17.48
CA GLU A 421 2.29 -0.36 -18.53
C GLU A 421 3.28 0.69 -18.00
N LEU A 422 3.08 1.20 -16.78
CA LEU A 422 4.04 2.07 -16.09
C LEU A 422 5.37 1.34 -15.83
N LEU A 423 5.32 0.10 -15.33
CA LEU A 423 6.52 -0.72 -15.13
C LEU A 423 7.22 -1.02 -16.47
N ARG A 424 6.45 -1.35 -17.52
CA ARG A 424 6.99 -1.57 -18.87
C ARG A 424 7.65 -0.33 -19.45
N THR A 425 7.02 0.83 -19.26
CA THR A 425 7.54 2.12 -19.70
C THR A 425 8.81 2.50 -18.93
N ALA A 426 8.81 2.33 -17.60
CA ALA A 426 9.97 2.61 -16.77
C ALA A 426 11.16 1.72 -17.15
N LEU A 427 10.91 0.43 -17.38
CA LEU A 427 11.94 -0.52 -17.75
C LEU A 427 12.59 -0.20 -19.11
N GLY A 428 11.78 0.26 -20.07
CA GLY A 428 12.22 0.59 -21.43
C GLY A 428 12.80 2.00 -21.60
N ALA A 429 12.71 2.85 -20.57
CA ALA A 429 13.27 4.19 -20.63
C ALA A 429 14.79 4.17 -20.39
N ALA A 430 15.50 5.12 -21.00
CA ALA A 430 16.86 5.43 -20.58
C ALA A 430 16.82 6.06 -19.17
N PRO A 431 17.86 5.88 -18.35
CA PRO A 431 17.97 6.59 -17.08
C PRO A 431 17.89 8.10 -17.30
N ASP A 432 17.07 8.80 -16.52
CA ASP A 432 17.03 10.27 -16.54
C ASP A 432 18.38 10.80 -16.03
N THR A 433 19.27 11.17 -16.95
CA THR A 433 20.59 11.76 -16.66
C THR A 433 20.44 13.23 -16.27
N SER A 434 19.82 13.49 -15.12
CA SER A 434 19.83 14.83 -14.52
C SER A 434 19.77 14.73 -13.00
N GLY A 435 20.93 14.89 -12.33
CA GLY A 435 20.96 14.97 -10.86
C GLY A 435 22.29 14.69 -10.16
N SER A 436 23.43 14.63 -10.85
CA SER A 436 24.74 14.90 -10.22
C SER A 436 25.18 16.29 -10.66
N SER A 437 24.78 17.30 -9.91
CA SER A 437 25.36 18.63 -10.01
C SER A 437 25.17 19.35 -8.67
N GLY A 438 26.25 19.34 -7.89
CA GLY A 438 26.51 20.27 -6.78
C GLY A 438 26.06 19.77 -5.44
#